data_AF-A0AAE8FQF9-F1
#
_entry.id   AF-A0AAE8FQF9-F1
#
_cell.length_a   1.000
_cell.length_b   1.000
_cell.length_c   1.000
_cell.angle_alpha   90.00
_cell.angle_beta   90.00
_cell.angle_gamma   90.00
#
_symmetry.space_group_name_H-M   'P 1'
#
loop_
_entity.id
_entity.type
_entity.pdbx_description
1 polymer ?
#
loop_
_entity_poly.entity_id
_entity_poly.type
_entity_poly.pdbx_seq_one_letter_code
_entity_poly.pdbx_strand_id
1 'polypeptide(L)'
;MYQVDINCDLGESFGQYTIGSDEQILEYVTSANIACGFHAGDPTVMRKTVKMALDKGVQIGAHPGLQDLVGFGRRPIAISAEEAYDLVIYQIGALSAFLKAEGGLMQHVKPHGALYNMAAKNTELSESIAKAVYDID
;
A
#
# COMPACT_ATOMS: atom_id res chain seq x y z
N MET A 1 7.82 22.42 -19.21
CA MET A 1 8.53 22.19 -17.93
C MET A 1 8.40 20.70 -17.64
N TYR A 2 9.48 20.01 -17.26
CA TYR A 2 9.41 18.58 -16.94
C TYR A 2 8.83 18.37 -15.53
N GLN A 3 8.01 17.34 -15.35
CA GLN A 3 7.36 16.99 -14.08
C GLN A 3 7.52 15.49 -13.84
N VAL A 4 7.76 15.10 -12.59
CA VAL A 4 7.94 13.70 -12.18
C VAL A 4 7.34 13.49 -10.78
N ASP A 5 6.77 12.31 -10.54
CA ASP A 5 6.36 11.85 -9.20
C ASP A 5 7.52 11.15 -8.50
N ILE A 6 7.71 11.43 -7.22
CA ILE A 6 8.63 10.73 -6.32
C ILE A 6 7.78 10.05 -5.24
N ASN A 7 7.75 8.72 -5.23
CA ASN A 7 7.02 7.94 -4.22
C ASN A 7 7.95 7.24 -3.22
N CYS A 8 7.43 6.98 -2.02
CA CYS A 8 8.07 6.13 -1.01
C CYS A 8 7.05 5.22 -0.32
N ASP A 9 7.50 4.04 0.10
CA ASP A 9 6.70 3.08 0.85
C ASP A 9 6.74 3.47 2.33
N LEU A 10 5.57 3.71 2.93
CA LEU A 10 5.40 4.27 4.28
C LEU A 10 4.35 3.48 5.07
N GLY A 11 4.22 3.81 6.35
CA GLY A 11 3.27 3.14 7.24
C GLY A 11 3.62 1.68 7.47
N GLU A 12 4.90 1.32 7.34
CA GLU A 12 5.37 -0.06 7.46
C GLU A 12 5.76 -0.45 8.90
N SER A 13 5.55 0.45 9.87
CA SER A 13 5.62 0.11 11.31
C SER A 13 4.52 -0.89 11.68
N PHE A 14 4.70 -1.64 12.78
CA PHE A 14 3.71 -2.62 13.24
C PHE A 14 3.76 -2.82 14.76
N GLY A 15 2.65 -2.54 15.45
CA GLY A 15 2.55 -2.65 16.90
C GLY A 15 3.58 -1.79 17.61
N GLN A 16 4.52 -2.44 18.29
CA GLN A 16 5.61 -1.76 19.02
C GLN A 16 6.86 -1.52 18.14
N TYR A 17 6.89 -2.05 16.92
CA TYR A 17 8.04 -1.94 16.04
C TYR A 17 7.91 -0.71 15.15
N THR A 18 8.86 0.23 15.29
CA THR A 18 8.99 1.38 14.41
C THR A 18 9.93 1.03 13.26
N ILE A 19 9.48 1.24 12.03
CA ILE A 19 10.25 1.04 10.81
C ILE A 19 10.21 2.33 9.99
N GLY A 20 11.38 2.74 9.48
CA GLY A 20 11.51 3.91 8.63
C GLY A 20 11.50 5.24 9.38
N SER A 21 11.38 6.31 8.59
CA SER A 21 11.42 7.72 9.02
C SER A 21 10.29 8.47 8.32
N ASP A 22 9.06 7.97 8.48
CA ASP A 22 7.87 8.40 7.72
C ASP A 22 7.65 9.92 7.76
N GLU A 23 7.74 10.53 8.93
CA GLU A 23 7.49 11.97 9.09
C GLU A 23 8.51 12.82 8.32
N GLN A 24 9.77 12.41 8.34
CA GLN A 24 10.85 13.12 7.67
C GLN A 24 10.77 12.95 6.15
N ILE A 25 10.51 11.73 5.66
CA ILE A 25 10.52 11.48 4.21
C ILE A 25 9.33 12.11 3.49
N LEU A 26 8.20 12.31 4.19
CA LEU A 26 7.04 13.03 3.66
C LEU A 26 7.32 14.50 3.28
N GLU A 27 8.46 15.07 3.68
CA GLU A 27 8.87 16.42 3.23
C GLU A 27 9.42 16.44 1.80
N TYR A 28 9.75 15.28 1.23
CA TYR A 28 10.50 15.17 -0.02
C TYR A 28 9.77 14.41 -1.13
N VAL A 29 8.68 13.70 -0.80
CA VAL A 29 7.94 12.85 -1.75
C VAL A 29 6.65 13.53 -2.18
N THR A 30 6.18 13.19 -3.37
CA THR A 30 4.87 13.63 -3.88
C THR A 30 3.78 12.59 -3.64
N SER A 31 4.16 11.31 -3.47
CA SER A 31 3.24 10.20 -3.23
C SER A 31 3.74 9.23 -2.15
N ALA A 32 2.81 8.66 -1.38
CA ALA A 32 3.05 7.69 -0.33
C ALA A 32 2.32 6.38 -0.61
N ASN A 33 3.04 5.26 -0.62
CA ASN A 33 2.46 3.92 -0.69
C ASN A 33 2.31 3.40 0.75
N ILE A 34 1.10 3.40 1.30
CA ILE A 34 0.85 3.06 2.71
C ILE A 34 0.52 1.57 2.86
N ALA A 35 1.24 0.86 3.73
CA ALA A 35 1.01 -0.55 4.01
C ALA A 35 -0.38 -0.82 4.62
N CYS A 36 -0.96 -1.97 4.29
CA CYS A 36 -2.38 -2.26 4.52
C CYS A 36 -2.67 -3.40 5.52
N GLY A 37 -1.71 -3.78 6.37
CA GLY A 37 -1.94 -4.74 7.46
C GLY A 37 -1.42 -6.16 7.25
N PHE A 38 -1.00 -6.52 6.04
CA PHE A 38 -0.59 -7.91 5.73
C PHE A 38 0.93 -8.11 5.77
N HIS A 39 1.70 -7.30 5.04
CA HIS A 39 3.15 -7.36 5.10
C HIS A 39 3.72 -6.48 6.21
N ALA A 40 3.01 -5.38 6.50
CA ALA A 40 3.34 -4.36 7.48
C ALA A 40 2.13 -3.45 7.71
N GLY A 41 2.26 -2.47 8.61
CA GLY A 41 1.16 -1.57 8.97
C GLY A 41 0.16 -2.22 9.91
N ASP A 42 -0.40 -1.43 10.81
CA ASP A 42 -1.54 -1.82 11.65
C ASP A 42 -2.59 -0.69 11.61
N PRO A 43 -3.80 -0.87 12.16
CA PRO A 43 -4.85 0.15 12.13
C PRO A 43 -4.41 1.53 12.63
N THR A 44 -3.58 1.57 13.67
CA THR A 44 -3.09 2.82 14.25
C THR A 44 -2.02 3.44 13.36
N VAL A 45 -1.11 2.64 12.82
CA VAL A 45 -0.07 3.10 11.89
C VAL A 45 -0.71 3.65 10.62
N MET A 46 -1.62 2.92 9.97
CA MET A 46 -2.33 3.37 8.77
C MET A 46 -2.98 4.73 8.98
N ARG A 47 -3.80 4.88 10.04
CA ARG A 47 -4.47 6.16 10.33
C ARG A 47 -3.48 7.30 10.54
N LYS A 48 -2.41 7.07 11.30
CA LYS A 48 -1.39 8.10 11.56
C LYS A 48 -0.66 8.50 10.26
N THR A 49 -0.23 7.53 9.46
CA THR A 49 0.47 7.79 8.20
C THR A 49 -0.43 8.50 7.19
N VAL A 50 -1.70 8.09 7.06
CA VAL A 50 -2.70 8.80 6.25
C VAL A 50 -2.81 10.25 6.69
N LYS A 51 -3.01 10.49 7.99
CA LYS A 51 -3.13 11.84 8.52
C LYS A 51 -1.89 12.70 8.22
N MET A 52 -0.69 12.18 8.49
CA MET A 52 0.57 12.89 8.23
C MET A 52 0.76 13.21 6.75
N ALA A 53 0.42 12.28 5.85
CA ALA A 53 0.53 12.49 4.41
C ALA A 53 -0.45 13.56 3.91
N LEU A 54 -1.71 13.54 4.38
CA LEU A 54 -2.70 14.57 4.06
C LEU A 54 -2.29 15.95 4.58
N ASP A 55 -1.83 16.03 5.84
CA ASP A 55 -1.37 17.29 6.45
C ASP A 55 -0.18 17.91 5.66
N LYS A 56 0.61 17.09 4.94
CA LYS A 56 1.72 17.51 4.08
C LYS A 56 1.36 17.63 2.58
N GLY A 57 0.10 17.35 2.20
CA GLY A 57 -0.35 17.41 0.80
C GLY A 57 0.22 16.31 -0.11
N VAL A 58 0.73 15.23 0.46
CA VAL A 58 1.27 14.07 -0.25
C VAL A 58 0.12 13.18 -0.72
N GLN A 59 0.17 12.73 -1.98
CA GLN A 59 -0.84 11.80 -2.52
C GLN A 59 -0.71 10.43 -1.87
N ILE A 60 -1.82 9.74 -1.64
CA ILE A 60 -1.83 8.47 -0.90
C ILE A 60 -2.29 7.34 -1.80
N GLY A 61 -1.56 6.24 -1.78
CA GLY A 61 -1.95 5.01 -2.43
C GLY A 61 -1.81 3.80 -1.51
N ALA A 62 -2.59 2.77 -1.80
CA ALA A 62 -2.51 1.50 -1.09
C ALA A 62 -1.23 0.75 -1.49
N HIS A 63 -0.58 0.14 -0.49
CA HIS A 63 0.58 -0.72 -0.69
C HIS A 63 0.28 -2.18 -0.32
N PRO A 64 -0.60 -2.86 -1.07
CA PRO A 64 -1.04 -4.21 -0.72
C PRO A 64 0.10 -5.22 -0.86
N GLY A 65 0.25 -6.08 0.14
CA GLY A 65 1.25 -7.15 0.18
C GLY A 65 0.65 -8.53 0.36
N LEU A 66 1.50 -9.55 0.31
CA LEU A 66 1.13 -10.91 0.73
C LEU A 66 0.89 -10.95 2.25
N GLN A 67 0.06 -11.88 2.72
CA GLN A 67 -0.16 -12.17 4.14
C GLN A 67 1.08 -12.84 4.77
N ASP A 68 2.15 -12.08 4.88
CA ASP A 68 3.43 -12.54 5.38
C ASP A 68 4.12 -11.46 6.22
N LEU A 69 3.59 -11.19 7.40
CA LEU A 69 4.13 -10.20 8.31
C LEU A 69 5.58 -10.52 8.72
N VAL A 70 5.87 -11.79 9.02
CA VAL A 70 7.21 -12.23 9.45
C VAL A 70 8.25 -12.06 8.35
N GLY A 71 7.88 -12.35 7.10
CA GLY A 71 8.74 -12.14 5.95
C GLY A 71 8.64 -10.74 5.35
N PHE A 72 7.90 -9.83 5.99
CA PHE A 72 7.62 -8.48 5.50
C PHE A 72 7.08 -8.45 4.07
N GLY A 73 6.29 -9.47 3.67
CA GLY A 73 5.77 -9.59 2.30
C GLY A 73 6.85 -9.75 1.22
N ARG A 74 8.09 -10.07 1.58
CA ARG A 74 9.23 -10.20 0.64
C ARG A 74 9.48 -11.63 0.17
N ARG A 75 8.78 -12.63 0.72
CA ARG A 75 8.89 -14.03 0.30
C ARG A 75 7.82 -14.35 -0.74
N PRO A 76 8.15 -15.01 -1.86
CA PRO A 76 7.14 -15.54 -2.76
C PRO A 76 6.29 -16.57 -2.04
N ILE A 77 4.97 -16.41 -2.11
CA ILE A 77 3.98 -17.38 -1.64
C ILE A 77 3.14 -17.73 -2.85
N ALA A 78 3.00 -19.01 -3.15
CA ALA A 78 2.14 -19.44 -4.24
C ALA A 78 0.69 -19.10 -3.87
N ILE A 79 0.09 -18.20 -4.66
CA ILE A 79 -1.31 -17.83 -4.58
C ILE A 79 -1.90 -17.90 -6.00
N SER A 80 -3.18 -18.20 -6.07
CA SER A 80 -3.99 -18.08 -7.27
C SER A 80 -4.27 -16.62 -7.61
N ALA A 81 -4.76 -16.39 -8.83
CA ALA A 81 -5.14 -15.06 -9.29
C ALA A 81 -6.38 -14.51 -8.55
N GLU A 82 -7.33 -15.38 -8.22
CA GLU A 82 -8.50 -15.05 -7.40
C GLU A 82 -8.11 -14.66 -5.97
N GLU A 83 -7.17 -15.39 -5.35
CA GLU A 83 -6.61 -14.98 -4.05
C GLU A 83 -5.92 -13.61 -4.15
N ALA A 84 -5.16 -13.34 -5.22
CA ALA A 84 -4.53 -12.03 -5.41
C ALA A 84 -5.56 -10.90 -5.51
N TYR A 85 -6.68 -11.14 -6.21
CA TYR A 85 -7.80 -10.20 -6.31
C TYR A 85 -8.39 -9.88 -4.93
N ASP A 86 -8.74 -10.91 -4.15
CA ASP A 86 -9.34 -10.75 -2.82
C ASP A 86 -8.40 -10.06 -1.84
N LEU A 87 -7.11 -10.43 -1.85
CA LEU A 87 -6.08 -9.81 -1.01
C LEU A 87 -5.93 -8.31 -1.30
N VAL A 88 -6.01 -7.92 -2.57
CA VAL A 88 -5.89 -6.52 -2.99
C VAL A 88 -7.15 -5.73 -2.62
N ILE A 89 -8.35 -6.25 -2.91
CA ILE A 89 -9.62 -5.62 -2.52
C ILE A 89 -9.68 -5.36 -1.02
N TYR A 90 -9.35 -6.37 -0.22
CA TYR A 90 -9.38 -6.26 1.24
C TYR A 90 -8.48 -5.13 1.73
N GLN A 91 -7.24 -5.08 1.23
CA GLN A 91 -6.23 -4.12 1.66
C GLN A 91 -6.52 -2.69 1.18
N ILE A 92 -7.07 -2.53 -0.02
CA ILE A 92 -7.57 -1.24 -0.50
C ILE A 92 -8.72 -0.78 0.39
N GLY A 93 -9.72 -1.64 0.64
CA GLY A 93 -10.86 -1.31 1.49
C GLY A 93 -10.46 -0.89 2.91
N ALA A 94 -9.49 -1.59 3.50
CA ALA A 94 -8.95 -1.26 4.82
C ALA A 94 -8.34 0.16 4.86
N LEU A 95 -7.47 0.52 3.91
CA LEU A 95 -6.86 1.84 3.87
C LEU A 95 -7.88 2.94 3.47
N SER A 96 -8.78 2.64 2.53
CA SER A 96 -9.85 3.53 2.09
C SER A 96 -10.75 3.99 3.23
N ALA A 97 -10.99 3.13 4.23
CA ALA A 97 -11.76 3.51 5.42
C ALA A 97 -11.07 4.64 6.22
N PHE A 98 -9.74 4.58 6.38
CA PHE A 98 -8.98 5.62 7.08
C PHE A 98 -8.86 6.90 6.25
N LEU A 99 -8.64 6.78 4.94
CA LEU A 99 -8.67 7.91 4.02
C LEU A 99 -9.99 8.66 4.11
N LYS A 100 -11.12 7.95 4.01
CA LYS A 100 -12.46 8.54 4.13
C LYS A 100 -12.68 9.21 5.48
N ALA A 101 -12.22 8.59 6.57
CA ALA A 101 -12.34 9.15 7.91
C ALA A 101 -11.55 10.45 8.11
N GLU A 102 -10.38 10.57 7.45
CA GLU A 102 -9.52 11.77 7.48
C GLU A 102 -9.83 12.76 6.34
N GLY A 103 -10.87 12.50 5.51
CA GLY A 103 -11.29 13.38 4.41
C GLY A 103 -10.40 13.32 3.16
N GLY A 104 -9.57 12.29 3.03
CA GLY A 104 -8.70 12.04 1.87
C GLY A 104 -9.32 11.12 0.81
N LEU A 105 -8.59 10.95 -0.29
CA LEU A 105 -8.93 10.06 -1.40
C LEU A 105 -7.74 9.14 -1.73
N MET A 106 -8.05 7.96 -2.25
CA MET A 106 -7.04 7.05 -2.80
C MET A 106 -6.61 7.56 -4.17
N GLN A 107 -5.31 7.71 -4.41
CA GLN A 107 -4.77 8.14 -5.71
C GLN A 107 -4.32 6.95 -6.55
N HIS A 108 -3.66 5.97 -5.93
CA HIS A 108 -3.06 4.84 -6.64
C HIS A 108 -3.00 3.57 -5.80
N VAL A 109 -2.58 2.49 -6.45
CA VAL A 109 -2.25 1.21 -5.82
C VAL A 109 -0.90 0.74 -6.35
N LYS A 110 -0.01 0.35 -5.45
CA LYS A 110 1.31 -0.21 -5.80
C LYS A 110 1.51 -1.50 -5.00
N PRO A 111 1.52 -2.69 -5.60
CA PRO A 111 1.81 -3.92 -4.86
C PRO A 111 3.16 -3.86 -4.13
N HIS A 112 3.24 -4.51 -2.97
CA HIS A 112 4.44 -4.59 -2.14
C HIS A 112 5.30 -5.81 -2.49
N GLY A 113 6.61 -5.66 -2.37
CA GLY A 113 7.56 -6.76 -2.20
C GLY A 113 7.42 -7.90 -3.21
N ALA A 114 7.20 -9.12 -2.70
CA ALA A 114 7.08 -10.30 -3.53
C ALA A 114 5.83 -10.26 -4.43
N LEU A 115 4.71 -9.70 -3.98
CA LEU A 115 3.50 -9.58 -4.81
C LEU A 115 3.78 -8.77 -6.08
N TYR A 116 4.49 -7.65 -5.95
CA TYR A 116 4.93 -6.83 -7.10
C TYR A 116 5.80 -7.63 -8.07
N ASN A 117 6.82 -8.31 -7.54
CA ASN A 117 7.77 -9.07 -8.36
C ASN A 117 7.14 -10.29 -9.03
N MET A 118 6.16 -10.92 -8.38
CA MET A 118 5.38 -12.03 -8.94
C MET A 118 4.47 -11.53 -10.07
N ALA A 119 3.73 -10.45 -9.84
CA ALA A 119 2.86 -9.83 -10.84
C ALA A 119 3.66 -9.44 -12.09
N ALA A 120 4.82 -8.81 -11.93
CA ALA A 120 5.71 -8.43 -13.04
C ALA A 120 6.15 -9.59 -13.96
N LYS A 121 5.98 -10.85 -13.53
CA LYS A 121 6.36 -12.06 -14.28
C LYS A 121 5.18 -12.99 -14.58
N ASN A 122 3.98 -12.66 -14.12
CA ASN A 122 2.79 -13.50 -14.27
C ASN A 122 1.60 -12.62 -14.70
N THR A 123 1.17 -12.81 -15.94
CA THR A 123 0.07 -12.06 -16.55
C THR A 123 -1.24 -12.25 -15.81
N GLU A 124 -1.57 -13.48 -15.41
CA GLU A 124 -2.84 -13.80 -14.74
C GLU A 124 -2.94 -13.13 -13.36
N LEU A 125 -1.83 -13.13 -12.62
CA LEU A 125 -1.72 -12.38 -11.35
C LEU A 125 -1.86 -10.87 -11.60
N SER A 126 -1.18 -10.33 -12.61
CA SER A 126 -1.26 -8.90 -12.94
C SER A 126 -2.66 -8.46 -13.32
N GLU A 127 -3.35 -9.24 -14.16
CA GLU A 127 -4.71 -8.95 -14.60
C GLU A 127 -5.69 -8.97 -13.44
N SER A 128 -5.55 -9.93 -12.52
CA SER A 128 -6.43 -10.02 -11.34
C SER A 128 -6.18 -8.89 -10.34
N ILE A 129 -4.93 -8.48 -10.13
CA ILE A 129 -4.61 -7.28 -9.33
C ILE A 129 -5.19 -6.03 -9.99
N ALA A 130 -5.01 -5.85 -11.30
CA ALA A 130 -5.55 -4.70 -12.02
C ALA A 130 -7.09 -4.68 -11.98
N LYS A 131 -7.72 -5.85 -12.09
CA LYS A 131 -9.17 -5.99 -11.96
C LYS A 131 -9.66 -5.63 -10.56
N ALA A 132 -8.95 -6.03 -9.50
CA ALA A 132 -9.28 -5.66 -8.13
C ALA A 132 -9.26 -4.14 -7.92
N VAL A 133 -8.27 -3.45 -8.50
CA VAL A 133 -8.22 -1.99 -8.49
C VAL A 133 -9.42 -1.41 -9.23
N TYR A 134 -9.64 -1.83 -10.49
CA TYR A 134 -10.72 -1.34 -11.34
C TYR A 134 -12.13 -1.51 -10.74
N ASP A 135 -12.39 -2.62 -10.06
CA ASP A 135 -13.70 -2.88 -9.47
C ASP A 135 -13.98 -2.03 -8.21
N ILE A 136 -12.94 -1.44 -7.59
CA ILE A 136 -13.07 -0.56 -6.42
C ILE A 136 -13.29 0.90 -6.84
N ASP A 137 -12.46 1.41 -7.77
CA ASP A 137 -12.48 2.78 -8.33
C ASP A 137 -11.57 2.84 -9.57
#